data_AF-A0A848FNB0-F1
#
_entry.id   AF-A0A848FNB0-F1
#
_cell.length_a   1.000
_cell.length_b   1.000
_cell.length_c   1.000
_cell.angle_alpha   90.00
_cell.angle_beta   90.00
_cell.angle_gamma   90.00
#
_symmetry.space_group_name_H-M   'P 1'
#
loop_
_entity.id
_entity.type
_entity.pdbx_description
1 polymer ?
#
loop_
_entity_poly.entity_id
_entity_poly.type
_entity_poly.pdbx_seq_one_letter_code
_entity_poly.pdbx_strand_id
1 'polypeptide(L)'
;HLVEIVTPDVKIADDTGGTTFPIMYRQLYAQGVILTPNYWLDRVYREGDKLIAVLRNEYTDVQEERAVDQVVIENGIRPNEQLYWQLKERSLNRGQTDIDALYAAQPQPVLSQPLGSGQFALFRIGDGVSMHNIHGAIYDALRLCKDF
;
A
#
# COMPACT_ATOMS: atom_id res chain seq x y z
N HIS A 1 5.84 -27.43 1.72
CA HIS A 1 5.87 -27.06 0.28
C HIS A 1 6.93 -25.99 0.10
N LEU A 2 7.69 -26.03 -1.00
CA LEU A 2 8.71 -25.01 -1.27
C LEU A 2 8.01 -23.69 -1.63
N VAL A 3 8.51 -22.58 -1.07
CA VAL A 3 8.03 -21.23 -1.38
C VAL A 3 9.24 -20.38 -1.77
N GLU A 4 9.09 -19.62 -2.84
CA GLU A 4 10.04 -18.60 -3.30
C GLU A 4 9.34 -17.24 -3.23
N ILE A 5 10.01 -16.27 -2.60
CA ILE A 5 9.57 -14.87 -2.61
C ILE A 5 10.51 -14.11 -3.53
N VAL A 6 9.92 -13.48 -4.55
CA VAL A 6 10.61 -12.70 -5.56
C VAL A 6 10.23 -11.23 -5.39
N THR A 7 11.21 -10.33 -5.43
CA THR A 7 10.98 -8.88 -5.41
C THR A 7 12.00 -8.17 -6.30
N PRO A 8 11.63 -7.04 -6.94
CA PRO A 8 12.61 -6.17 -7.60
C PRO A 8 13.53 -5.43 -6.62
N ASP A 9 13.16 -5.35 -5.33
CA ASP A 9 13.97 -4.67 -4.32
C ASP A 9 15.31 -5.36 -4.07
N VAL A 10 16.25 -4.61 -3.50
CA VAL A 10 17.59 -5.12 -3.13
C VAL A 10 17.55 -6.17 -2.01
N LYS A 11 16.47 -6.22 -1.22
CA LYS A 11 16.20 -7.25 -0.22
C LYS A 11 14.70 -7.47 -0.04
N ILE A 12 14.34 -8.64 0.48
CA ILE A 12 12.96 -8.94 0.84
C ILE A 12 12.51 -8.03 1.99
N ALA A 13 11.35 -7.40 1.81
CA ALA A 13 10.77 -6.42 2.72
C ALA A 13 11.75 -5.27 3.03
N ASP A 14 12.20 -4.59 1.98
CA ASP A 14 13.19 -3.52 2.08
C ASP A 14 12.76 -2.42 3.07
N ASP A 15 11.49 -2.03 2.98
CA ASP A 15 10.83 -1.01 3.82
C ASP A 15 10.58 -1.43 5.28
N THR A 16 10.97 -2.64 5.68
CA THR A 16 10.79 -3.09 7.07
C THR A 16 11.84 -2.46 7.98
N GLY A 17 11.38 -1.85 9.07
CA GLY A 17 12.24 -1.21 10.07
C GLY A 17 13.34 -2.14 10.63
N GLY A 18 14.48 -1.54 10.99
CA GLY A 18 15.71 -2.24 11.39
C GLY A 18 15.58 -3.23 12.55
N THR A 19 14.56 -3.07 13.41
CA THR A 19 14.28 -3.97 14.54
C THR A 19 13.35 -5.14 14.18
N THR A 20 12.53 -4.99 13.13
CA THR A 20 11.52 -5.98 12.74
C THR A 20 12.06 -6.97 11.71
N PHE A 21 12.84 -6.50 10.73
CA PHE A 21 13.32 -7.37 9.65
C PHE A 21 14.11 -8.61 10.14
N PRO A 22 14.93 -8.56 11.22
CA PRO A 22 15.67 -9.74 11.67
C PRO A 22 14.76 -10.87 12.15
N ILE A 23 13.61 -10.52 12.77
CA ILE A 23 12.61 -11.50 13.21
C ILE A 23 11.96 -12.18 12.01
N MET A 24 11.60 -11.40 11.00
CA MET A 24 10.99 -11.90 9.76
C MET A 24 11.96 -12.83 9.01
N TYR A 25 13.21 -12.41 8.80
CA TYR A 25 14.23 -13.22 8.14
C TYR A 25 14.48 -14.54 8.88
N ARG A 26 14.57 -14.50 10.22
CA ARG A 26 14.69 -15.72 11.03
C ARG A 26 13.53 -16.69 10.77
N GLN A 27 12.30 -16.19 10.65
CA GLN A 27 11.13 -17.03 10.35
C GLN A 27 11.16 -17.57 8.92
N LEU A 28 11.48 -16.74 7.93
CA LEU A 28 11.59 -17.15 6.52
C LEU A 28 12.64 -18.25 6.34
N TYR A 29 13.83 -18.07 6.92
CA TYR A 29 14.88 -19.08 6.88
C TYR A 29 14.49 -20.36 7.63
N ALA A 30 13.85 -20.26 8.80
CA ALA A 30 13.38 -21.42 9.55
C ALA A 30 12.35 -22.26 8.77
N GLN A 31 11.62 -21.64 7.83
CA GLN A 31 10.67 -22.32 6.94
C GLN A 31 11.29 -22.75 5.60
N GLY A 32 12.58 -22.48 5.36
CA GLY A 32 13.25 -22.84 4.12
C GLY A 32 12.76 -22.06 2.89
N VAL A 33 12.28 -20.82 3.08
CA VAL A 33 11.83 -19.96 1.98
C VAL A 33 13.03 -19.51 1.13
N ILE A 34 12.91 -19.61 -0.19
CA ILE A 34 13.89 -19.06 -1.13
C ILE A 34 13.64 -17.55 -1.26
N LEU A 35 14.68 -16.75 -1.07
CA LEU A 35 14.62 -15.29 -1.16
C LEU A 35 15.33 -14.85 -2.44
N THR A 36 14.59 -14.27 -3.38
CA THR A 36 15.10 -13.88 -4.72
C THR A 36 14.90 -12.37 -4.93
N PRO A 37 15.80 -11.52 -4.40
CA PRO A 37 15.76 -10.08 -4.63
C PRO A 37 16.30 -9.70 -6.01
N ASN A 38 16.00 -8.48 -6.46
CA ASN A 38 16.42 -7.91 -7.74
C ASN A 38 15.84 -8.60 -8.98
N TYR A 39 14.65 -9.18 -8.89
CA TYR A 39 13.95 -9.77 -10.03
C TYR A 39 12.51 -9.26 -10.12
N TRP A 40 12.09 -8.92 -11.33
CA TRP A 40 10.69 -8.65 -11.66
C TRP A 40 10.01 -9.91 -12.17
N LEU A 41 8.72 -10.06 -11.83
CA LEU A 41 7.85 -10.97 -12.55
C LEU A 41 7.39 -10.30 -13.86
N ASP A 42 7.92 -10.75 -15.00
CA ASP A 42 7.66 -10.16 -16.31
C ASP A 42 6.34 -10.69 -16.91
N ARG A 43 6.12 -12.00 -16.81
CA ARG A 43 4.88 -12.66 -17.25
C ARG A 43 4.67 -13.99 -16.55
N VAL A 44 3.40 -14.43 -16.52
CA VAL A 44 3.00 -15.79 -16.12
C VAL A 44 2.19 -16.40 -17.25
N TYR A 45 2.52 -17.62 -17.62
CA TYR A 45 1.75 -18.38 -18.60
C TYR A 45 1.65 -19.85 -18.20
N ARG A 46 0.81 -20.62 -18.89
CA ARG A 46 0.54 -22.03 -18.55
C ARG A 46 1.25 -22.96 -19.54
N GLU A 47 1.91 -23.98 -19.00
CA GLU A 47 2.44 -25.11 -19.77
C GLU A 47 2.00 -26.42 -19.10
N GLY A 48 1.13 -27.17 -19.78
CA GLY A 48 0.54 -28.38 -19.21
C GLY A 48 -0.24 -28.11 -17.92
N ASP A 49 0.11 -28.81 -16.85
CA ASP A 49 -0.46 -28.68 -15.50
C ASP A 49 0.24 -27.61 -14.64
N LYS A 50 1.32 -26.99 -15.13
CA LYS A 50 2.11 -25.98 -14.39
C LYS A 50 1.88 -24.56 -14.89
N LEU A 51 2.21 -23.60 -14.03
CA LEU A 51 2.42 -22.20 -14.38
C LEU A 51 3.91 -21.95 -14.56
N ILE A 52 4.27 -21.19 -15.58
CA ILE A 52 5.62 -20.71 -15.82
C ILE A 52 5.67 -19.23 -15.47
N ALA A 53 6.41 -18.90 -14.41
CA ALA A 53 6.74 -17.53 -14.04
C ALA A 53 8.07 -17.15 -14.70
N VAL A 54 8.03 -16.12 -15.55
CA VAL A 54 9.23 -15.56 -16.17
C VAL A 54 9.72 -14.42 -15.31
N LEU A 55 10.89 -14.60 -14.71
CA LEU A 55 11.53 -13.65 -13.83
C LEU A 55 12.66 -12.95 -14.59
N ARG A 56 12.70 -11.63 -14.56
CA ARG A 56 13.73 -10.82 -15.22
C ARG A 56 14.60 -10.16 -14.16
N ASN A 57 15.91 -10.35 -14.23
CA ASN A 57 16.85 -9.67 -13.36
C ASN A 57 16.81 -8.15 -13.61
N GLU A 58 16.70 -7.36 -12.55
CA GLU A 58 16.54 -5.90 -12.62
C GLU A 58 17.73 -5.19 -13.26
N TYR A 59 18.94 -5.74 -13.13
CA TYR A 59 20.17 -5.07 -13.58
C TYR A 59 20.71 -5.58 -14.91
N THR A 60 20.35 -6.80 -15.31
CA THR A 60 20.92 -7.46 -16.50
C THR A 60 19.90 -7.77 -17.58
N ASP A 61 18.61 -7.62 -17.27
CA ASP A 61 17.48 -8.03 -18.12
C ASP A 61 17.47 -9.53 -18.50
N VAL A 62 18.37 -10.34 -17.93
CA VAL A 62 18.38 -11.78 -18.13
C VAL A 62 17.10 -12.37 -17.55
N GLN A 63 16.43 -13.19 -18.36
CA GLN A 63 15.21 -13.88 -17.97
C GLN A 63 15.49 -15.32 -17.55
N GLU A 64 14.80 -15.74 -16.51
CA GLU A 64 14.77 -17.10 -16.01
C GLU A 64 13.33 -17.57 -15.81
N GLU A 65 13.10 -18.87 -15.94
CA GLU A 65 11.77 -19.45 -15.77
C GLU A 65 11.68 -20.27 -14.48
N ARG A 66 10.50 -20.25 -13.85
CA ARG A 66 10.13 -21.12 -12.73
C ARG A 66 8.83 -21.83 -13.06
N ALA A 67 8.87 -23.16 -13.10
CA ALA A 67 7.68 -23.98 -13.19
C ALA A 67 7.10 -24.21 -11.79
N VAL A 68 5.90 -23.67 -11.54
CA VAL A 68 5.25 -23.67 -10.23
C VAL A 68 3.78 -24.08 -10.33
N ASP A 69 3.24 -24.59 -9.22
CA ASP A 69 1.81 -24.91 -9.13
C ASP A 69 0.93 -23.67 -8.95
N GLN A 70 1.48 -22.61 -8.35
CA GLN A 70 0.76 -21.40 -8.02
C GLN A 70 1.68 -20.18 -8.09
N VAL A 71 1.13 -19.05 -8.55
CA VAL A 71 1.74 -17.73 -8.43
C VAL A 71 0.80 -16.86 -7.60
N VAL A 72 1.32 -16.21 -6.57
CA VAL A 72 0.61 -15.22 -5.77
C VAL A 72 1.29 -13.88 -6.01
N ILE A 73 0.52 -12.89 -6.47
CA ILE A 73 1.03 -11.54 -6.76
C ILE A 73 0.54 -10.61 -5.65
N GLU A 74 1.49 -10.02 -4.94
CA GLU A 74 1.28 -8.90 -4.03
C GLU A 74 1.99 -7.70 -4.66
N ASN A 75 1.24 -6.67 -5.02
CA ASN A 75 1.75 -5.47 -5.69
C ASN A 75 1.06 -4.23 -5.12
N GLY A 76 0.95 -4.20 -3.80
CA GLY A 76 0.26 -3.18 -3.05
C GLY A 76 -1.25 -3.14 -3.28
N ILE A 77 -1.84 -2.05 -2.79
CA ILE A 77 -3.27 -1.78 -2.80
C ILE A 77 -3.50 -0.50 -3.59
N ARG A 78 -4.44 -0.52 -4.53
CA ARG A 78 -4.92 0.70 -5.19
C ARG A 78 -6.03 1.33 -4.34
N PRO A 79 -5.98 2.65 -4.06
CA PRO A 79 -7.05 3.32 -3.32
C PRO A 79 -8.41 3.13 -4.01
N ASN A 80 -9.44 2.74 -3.25
CA ASN A 80 -10.82 2.75 -3.75
C ASN A 80 -11.37 4.18 -3.71
N GLU A 81 -11.10 4.93 -4.76
CA GLU A 81 -11.35 6.37 -4.82
C GLU A 81 -12.68 6.76 -5.51
N GLN A 82 -13.42 5.79 -6.06
CA GLN A 82 -14.62 6.07 -6.87
C GLN A 82 -15.66 6.90 -6.11
N LEU A 83 -15.97 6.50 -4.87
CA LEU A 83 -16.93 7.22 -4.04
C LEU A 83 -16.44 8.62 -3.67
N TYR A 84 -15.13 8.77 -3.40
CA TYR A 84 -14.55 10.07 -3.08
C TYR A 84 -14.76 11.05 -4.24
N TRP A 85 -14.46 10.64 -5.47
CA TRP A 85 -14.63 11.50 -6.64
C TRP A 85 -16.09 11.85 -6.92
N GLN A 86 -17.03 10.92 -6.68
CA GLN A 86 -18.48 11.19 -6.78
C GLN A 86 -18.97 12.23 -5.76
N LEU A 87 -18.34 12.28 -4.57
CA LEU A 87 -18.73 13.16 -3.49
C LEU A 87 -17.98 14.50 -3.50
N LYS A 88 -16.79 14.56 -4.08
CA LYS A 88 -15.88 15.72 -4.03
C LYS A 88 -16.57 17.02 -4.46
N GLU A 89 -17.18 17.02 -5.65
CA GLU A 89 -17.86 18.22 -6.19
C GLU A 89 -19.08 18.66 -5.36
N ARG A 90 -19.65 17.74 -4.57
CA ARG A 90 -20.82 18.00 -3.72
C ARG A 90 -20.45 18.44 -2.30
N SER A 91 -19.19 18.24 -1.90
CA SER A 91 -18.69 18.63 -0.58
C SER A 91 -18.38 20.12 -0.50
N LEU A 92 -18.57 20.71 0.68
CA LEU A 92 -18.33 22.15 0.90
C LEU A 92 -16.86 22.53 0.71
N ASN A 93 -15.94 21.68 1.16
CA ASN A 93 -14.50 21.90 1.00
C ASN A 93 -13.95 21.42 -0.34
N ARG A 94 -14.77 20.83 -1.23
CA ARG A 94 -14.30 20.20 -2.48
C ARG A 94 -13.15 19.22 -2.27
N GLY A 95 -13.15 18.53 -1.12
CA GLY A 95 -12.08 17.61 -0.73
C GLY A 95 -10.78 18.27 -0.24
N GLN A 96 -10.74 19.59 -0.04
CA GLN A 96 -9.57 20.31 0.48
C GLN A 96 -9.38 20.08 1.97
N THR A 97 -8.16 19.69 2.34
CA THR A 97 -7.68 19.70 3.73
C THR A 97 -6.74 20.89 3.89
N ASP A 98 -6.97 21.70 4.91
CA ASP A 98 -6.04 22.75 5.33
C ASP A 98 -4.91 22.09 6.13
N ILE A 99 -3.74 21.95 5.50
CA ILE A 99 -2.58 21.27 6.06
C ILE A 99 -1.96 22.07 7.22
N ASP A 100 -1.99 23.40 7.15
CA ASP A 100 -1.43 24.26 8.19
C ASP A 100 -2.27 24.16 9.47
N ALA A 101 -3.60 24.20 9.34
CA ALA A 101 -4.51 23.95 10.45
C ALA A 101 -4.33 22.55 11.03
N LEU A 102 -4.21 21.53 10.16
CA LEU A 102 -4.00 20.14 10.59
C LEU A 102 -2.66 19.97 11.34
N TYR A 103 -1.61 20.64 10.89
CA TYR A 103 -0.29 20.63 11.53
C TYR A 103 -0.32 21.36 12.89
N ALA A 104 -1.03 22.48 12.96
CA ALA A 104 -1.20 23.28 14.18
C ALA A 104 -2.22 22.71 15.18
N ALA A 105 -2.76 21.50 14.92
CA ALA A 105 -3.84 20.88 15.70
C ALA A 105 -5.03 21.83 15.90
N GLN A 106 -5.43 22.50 14.82
CA GLN A 106 -6.60 23.36 14.78
C GLN A 106 -7.73 22.69 13.98
N PRO A 107 -9.00 23.00 14.32
CA PRO A 107 -10.15 22.54 13.53
C PRO A 107 -10.01 22.97 12.06
N GLN A 108 -10.49 22.14 11.16
CA GLN A 108 -10.51 22.49 9.73
C GLN A 108 -11.44 23.69 9.49
N PRO A 109 -11.03 24.73 8.76
CA PRO A 109 -11.83 25.97 8.61
C PRO A 109 -13.24 25.76 8.09
N VAL A 110 -13.46 24.74 7.23
CA VAL A 110 -14.80 24.37 6.72
C VAL A 110 -15.76 23.91 7.82
N LEU A 111 -15.25 23.53 8.99
CA LEU A 111 -16.01 23.08 10.16
C LEU A 111 -16.14 24.15 11.24
N SER A 112 -15.67 25.37 10.98
CA SER A 112 -15.80 26.49 11.93
C SER A 112 -17.24 26.93 12.20
N GLN A 113 -18.20 26.46 11.37
CA GLN A 113 -19.63 26.68 11.55
C GLN A 113 -20.41 25.37 11.38
N PRO A 114 -21.57 25.20 12.03
CA PRO A 114 -22.42 24.04 11.84
C PRO A 114 -22.83 23.88 10.38
N LEU A 115 -22.74 22.64 9.88
CA LEU A 115 -23.16 22.31 8.51
C LEU A 115 -24.69 22.24 8.44
N GLY A 116 -25.26 22.85 7.41
CA GLY A 116 -26.69 22.81 7.12
C GLY A 116 -27.16 21.42 6.63
N SER A 117 -28.47 21.25 6.53
CA SER A 117 -29.05 19.99 6.05
C SER A 117 -28.55 19.62 4.65
N GLY A 118 -28.03 18.39 4.50
CA GLY A 118 -27.48 17.90 3.23
C GLY A 118 -26.08 18.41 2.88
N GLN A 119 -25.48 19.28 3.70
CA GLN A 119 -24.11 19.74 3.55
C GLN A 119 -23.15 18.79 4.28
N PHE A 120 -21.96 18.61 3.70
CA PHE A 120 -20.91 17.81 4.30
C PHE A 120 -19.55 18.33 3.86
N ALA A 121 -18.55 18.19 4.74
CA ALA A 121 -17.15 18.27 4.38
C ALA A 121 -16.63 16.86 4.07
N LEU A 122 -15.72 16.75 3.11
CA LEU A 122 -15.15 15.49 2.66
C LEU A 122 -13.63 15.52 2.84
N PHE A 123 -13.09 14.56 3.57
CA PHE A 123 -11.64 14.41 3.77
C PHE A 123 -11.21 12.99 3.37
N ARG A 124 -9.99 12.85 2.86
CA ARG A 124 -9.36 11.55 2.63
C ARG A 124 -8.35 11.30 3.74
N ILE A 125 -8.27 10.07 4.20
CA ILE A 125 -7.35 9.62 5.25
C ILE A 125 -6.77 8.26 4.89
N GLY A 126 -5.59 7.92 5.43
CA GLY A 126 -4.98 6.60 5.30
C GLY A 126 -4.79 6.15 3.86
N ASP A 127 -5.12 4.89 3.57
CA ASP A 127 -4.98 4.29 2.23
C ASP A 127 -5.85 4.95 1.14
N GLY A 128 -6.79 5.83 1.54
CA GLY A 128 -7.51 6.70 0.60
C GLY A 128 -6.68 7.87 0.08
N VAL A 129 -5.54 8.19 0.72
CA VAL A 129 -4.57 9.23 0.33
C VAL A 129 -3.31 8.61 -0.27
N SER A 130 -2.73 7.62 0.43
CA SER A 130 -1.51 6.91 0.01
C SER A 130 -1.33 5.66 0.87
N MET A 131 -0.83 4.56 0.28
CA MET A 131 -0.53 3.33 1.02
C MET A 131 0.40 3.65 2.20
N HIS A 132 -0.07 3.40 3.42
CA HIS A 132 0.74 3.54 4.63
C HIS A 132 0.40 2.43 5.61
N ASN A 133 1.14 2.41 6.73
CA ASN A 133 0.79 1.56 7.85
C ASN A 133 -0.49 2.04 8.55
N ILE A 134 -1.14 1.13 9.28
CA ILE A 134 -2.36 1.39 10.05
C ILE A 134 -2.21 2.58 11.00
N HIS A 135 -0.99 2.81 11.53
CA HIS A 135 -0.73 3.94 12.42
C HIS A 135 -0.90 5.29 11.72
N GLY A 136 -0.46 5.42 10.46
CA GLY A 136 -0.66 6.62 9.65
C GLY A 136 -2.15 6.91 9.45
N ALA A 137 -2.92 5.88 9.06
CA ALA A 137 -4.37 6.02 8.87
C ALA A 137 -5.11 6.44 10.16
N ILE A 138 -4.74 5.86 11.31
CA ILE A 138 -5.29 6.24 12.61
C ILE A 138 -4.89 7.68 12.97
N TYR A 139 -3.65 8.06 12.68
CA TYR A 139 -3.15 9.39 13.02
C TYR A 139 -3.81 10.49 12.17
N ASP A 140 -4.05 10.24 10.88
CA ASP A 140 -4.83 11.12 10.00
C ASP A 140 -6.25 11.33 10.54
N ALA A 141 -6.92 10.23 10.91
CA ALA A 141 -8.27 10.27 11.47
C ALA A 141 -8.31 11.04 12.80
N LEU A 142 -7.33 10.79 13.69
CA LEU A 142 -7.25 11.46 14.99
C LEU A 142 -7.05 12.97 14.83
N ARG A 143 -6.12 13.39 13.97
CA ARG A 143 -5.85 14.82 13.75
C ARG A 143 -7.03 15.58 13.16
N LEU A 144 -7.80 14.92 12.29
CA LEU A 144 -9.03 15.50 11.80
C LEU A 144 -10.09 15.53 12.89
N CYS A 145 -10.26 14.44 13.66
CA CYS A 145 -11.45 14.25 14.50
C CYS A 145 -11.37 14.69 15.96
N LYS A 146 -10.18 14.94 16.47
CA LYS A 146 -9.98 15.18 17.91
C LYS A 146 -10.49 16.55 18.35
N ASP A 147 -10.32 17.57 17.51
CA ASP A 147 -10.50 18.98 17.87
C ASP A 147 -11.69 19.62 17.11
N PHE A 148 -12.84 18.94 17.06
CA PHE A 148 -14.09 19.46 16.47
C PHE A 148 -14.97 20.22 17.45
#